data_AF-U3U5K9-F1
#
_entry.id   AF-U3U5K9-F1
#
_cell.length_a   1.000
_cell.length_b   1.000
_cell.length_c   1.000
_cell.angle_alpha   90.00
_cell.angle_beta   90.00
_cell.angle_gamma   90.00
#
_symmetry.space_group_name_H-M   'P 1'
#
loop_
_entity.id
_entity.type
_entity.pdbx_description
1 polymer ?
#
loop_
_entity_poly.entity_id
_entity_poly.type
_entity_poly.pdbx_seq_one_letter_code
_entity_poly.pdbx_strand_id
1 'polypeptide(L)' 'MPALIARVVWCEMDPASGKPLNADSLSQTITVPASLMPRSSVSVPLRLSGLAPGQLGYVRVHDVQAVTDASGTVVAGQ' A
#
# COMPACT_ATOMS: atom_id res chain seq x y z
N MET A 1 -4.69 3.42 -15.37
CA MET A 1 -4.47 3.76 -13.94
C MET A 1 -3.06 4.27 -13.76
N PRO A 2 -2.83 5.40 -13.05
CA PRO A 2 -1.49 5.93 -12.82
C PRO A 2 -0.68 5.05 -11.85
N ALA A 3 0.64 5.25 -11.81
CA ALA A 3 1.47 4.65 -10.79
C ALA A 3 1.19 5.28 -9.42
N LEU A 4 1.23 4.48 -8.36
CA LEU A 4 0.94 4.92 -6.99
C LEU A 4 1.93 4.30 -6.01
N ILE A 5 2.17 5.00 -4.91
CA ILE A 5 2.82 4.48 -3.71
C ILE A 5 1.86 4.63 -2.53
N ALA A 6 1.85 3.65 -1.64
CA ALA A 6 1.04 3.69 -0.43
C ALA A 6 1.75 2.99 0.72
N ARG A 7 1.42 3.39 1.95
CA ARG A 7 1.88 2.72 3.17
C ARG A 7 0.77 1.85 3.72
N VAL A 8 1.09 0.60 4.03
CA VAL A 8 0.21 -0.33 4.73
C VAL A 8 0.74 -0.52 6.14
N VAL A 9 -0.14 -0.39 7.12
CA VAL A 9 0.14 -0.60 8.54
C VAL A 9 -0.74 -1.74 9.05
N TRP A 10 -0.18 -2.61 9.90
CA TRP A 10 -0.92 -3.68 10.55
C TRP A 10 -0.47 -3.91 11.99
N CYS A 11 -1.40 -4.35 12.82
CA CYS A 11 -1.16 -4.70 14.22
C CYS A 11 -2.24 -5.66 14.76
N GLU A 12 -2.07 -6.07 16.01
CA GLU A 12 -3.12 -6.72 16.80
C GLU A 12 -4.19 -5.68 17.20
N MET A 13 -5.38 -6.18 17.52
CA MET A 13 -6.48 -5.37 18.04
C MET A 13 -6.68 -5.71 19.52
N ASP A 14 -6.82 -4.69 20.35
CA ASP A 14 -7.12 -4.87 21.76
C ASP A 14 -8.50 -5.54 21.92
N PRO A 15 -8.58 -6.73 22.54
CA PRO A 15 -9.83 -7.48 22.61
C PRO A 15 -10.89 -6.81 23.51
N ALA A 16 -10.47 -5.95 24.44
CA ALA A 16 -11.39 -5.29 25.38
C ALA A 16 -12.06 -4.05 24.77
N SER A 17 -11.30 -3.23 24.02
CA SER A 17 -11.76 -1.97 23.44
C SER A 17 -12.03 -2.01 21.94
N GLY A 18 -11.57 -3.05 21.24
CA GLY A 18 -11.65 -3.17 19.78
C GLY A 18 -10.77 -2.15 19.05
N LYS A 19 -9.80 -1.54 19.73
CA LYS A 19 -8.91 -0.53 19.14
C LYS A 19 -7.61 -1.15 18.65
N PRO A 20 -7.00 -0.61 17.57
CA PRO A 20 -5.69 -1.07 17.12
C PRO A 20 -4.62 -0.83 18.18
N LEU A 21 -3.78 -1.83 18.45
CA LEU A 21 -2.59 -1.69 19.30
C LEU A 21 -1.48 -0.98 18.51
N ASN A 22 -1.59 0.35 18.41
CA ASN A 22 -0.72 1.12 17.51
C ASN A 22 0.77 1.07 17.91
N ALA A 23 1.09 0.86 19.19
CA ALA A 23 2.47 0.80 19.67
C ALA A 23 3.30 -0.33 19.01
N ASP A 24 2.67 -1.46 18.71
CA ASP A 24 3.28 -2.63 18.08
C ASP A 24 2.97 -2.70 16.57
N SER A 25 2.71 -1.54 15.95
CA SER A 25 2.40 -1.48 14.52
C SER A 25 3.60 -1.80 13.65
N LEU A 26 3.36 -2.65 12.67
CA LEU A 26 4.29 -2.96 11.59
C LEU A 26 3.81 -2.29 10.31
N SER A 27 4.73 -2.02 9.39
CA SER A 27 4.37 -1.34 8.14
C SER A 27 5.20 -1.80 6.96
N GLN A 28 4.59 -1.78 5.78
CA GLN A 28 5.22 -2.02 4.49
C GLN A 28 4.72 -0.98 3.49
N THR A 29 5.65 -0.43 2.71
CA THR A 29 5.34 0.37 1.54
C THR A 29 5.04 -0.55 0.36
N ILE A 30 3.96 -0.25 -0.38
CA ILE A 30 3.61 -0.94 -1.62
C ILE A 30 3.71 0.03 -2.81
N THR A 31 4.07 -0.52 -3.96
CA THR A 31 4.10 0.21 -5.23
C THR A 31 3.10 -0.42 -6.19
N VAL A 32 2.24 0.42 -6.75
CA VAL A 32 1.31 0.05 -7.81
C VAL A 32 1.87 0.59 -9.12
N PRO A 33 2.24 -0.27 -10.09
CA PRO A 33 2.75 0.20 -11.37
C PRO A 33 1.63 0.85 -12.19
N ALA A 34 2.01 1.80 -13.05
CA ALA A 34 1.10 2.37 -14.04
C ALA A 34 0.59 1.26 -14.98
N SER A 35 -0.69 1.33 -15.31
CA SER A 35 -1.31 0.38 -16.24
C SER A 35 -1.53 1.06 -17.59
N LEU A 36 -0.88 0.52 -18.63
CA LEU A 36 -1.01 0.97 -20.02
C LEU A 36 -2.35 0.58 -20.65
N MET A 37 -2.99 -0.48 -20.14
CA MET A 37 -4.31 -0.92 -20.56
C MET A 37 -5.39 -0.35 -19.62
N PRO A 38 -6.61 -0.09 -20.11
CA PRO A 38 -7.73 0.25 -19.24
C PRO A 38 -7.97 -0.86 -18.22
N ARG A 39 -7.65 -0.58 -16.97
CA ARG A 39 -7.94 -1.43 -15.82
C ARG A 39 -8.40 -0.54 -14.67
N SER A 40 -9.31 -1.06 -13.85
CA SER A 40 -9.83 -0.40 -12.65
C SER A 40 -9.36 -1.07 -11.35
N SER A 41 -8.63 -2.18 -11.43
CA SER A 41 -8.10 -2.90 -10.27
C SER A 41 -6.73 -3.52 -10.55
N VAL A 42 -5.99 -3.78 -9.47
CA VAL A 42 -4.66 -4.39 -9.47
C VAL A 42 -4.48 -5.18 -8.19
N SER A 43 -3.81 -6.33 -8.27
CA SER A 43 -3.44 -7.13 -7.11
C SER A 43 -1.96 -6.93 -6.83
N VAL A 44 -1.61 -6.62 -5.59
CA VAL A 44 -0.23 -6.43 -5.14
C VAL A 44 0.06 -7.42 -4.01
N PRO A 45 1.11 -8.23 -4.10
CA PRO A 45 1.47 -9.13 -3.02
C PRO A 45 1.96 -8.34 -1.80
N LEU A 46 1.42 -8.67 -0.63
CA LEU A 46 1.73 -8.01 0.64
C LEU A 46 2.16 -9.07 1.66
N ARG A 47 3.30 -8.85 2.35
CA ARG A 47 3.79 -9.79 3.37
C ARG A 47 3.64 -9.19 4.76
N LEU A 48 2.55 -9.55 5.42
CA LEU A 48 2.27 -9.16 6.80
C LEU A 48 3.13 -9.99 7.76
N SER A 49 4.37 -9.57 7.95
CA SER A 49 5.33 -10.26 8.82
C SER A 49 5.16 -9.82 10.27
N GLY A 50 5.73 -10.57 11.21
CA GLY A 50 5.81 -10.20 12.63
C GLY A 50 4.59 -10.51 13.49
N LEU A 51 3.47 -10.95 12.89
CA LEU A 51 2.29 -11.44 13.62
C LEU A 51 1.84 -12.79 13.09
N ALA A 52 1.37 -13.67 13.97
CA ALA A 52 0.68 -14.87 13.55
C ALA A 52 -0.69 -14.49 12.93
N PRO A 53 -1.22 -15.26 11.95
CA PRO A 53 -2.50 -14.94 11.32
C PRO A 53 -3.67 -14.77 12.30
N GLY A 54 -3.67 -15.50 13.43
CA GLY A 54 -4.70 -15.39 14.46
C GLY A 54 -4.59 -14.15 15.37
N GLN A 55 -3.48 -13.43 15.33
CA GLN A 55 -3.24 -12.19 16.09
C GLN A 55 -3.46 -10.92 15.25
N LEU A 56 -3.45 -11.05 13.93
CA LEU A 56 -3.68 -9.92 13.03
C LEU A 56 -5.13 -9.44 13.17
N GLY A 57 -5.31 -8.25 13.76
CA GLY A 57 -6.64 -7.68 14.04
C GLY A 57 -6.95 -6.42 13.24
N TYR A 58 -5.93 -5.70 12.77
CA TYR A 58 -6.10 -4.43 12.07
C TYR A 58 -5.14 -4.30 10.88
N VAL A 59 -5.65 -3.82 9.75
CA VAL A 59 -4.86 -3.46 8.56
C VAL A 59 -5.40 -2.16 7.99
N ARG A 60 -4.51 -1.20 7.72
CA ARG A 60 -4.85 0.10 7.12
C ARG A 60 -3.91 0.44 5.99
N VAL A 61 -4.47 0.81 4.85
CA VAL A 61 -3.73 1.48 3.76
C VAL A 61 -3.92 2.99 3.92
N HIS A 62 -2.83 3.75 3.88
CA HIS A 62 -2.85 5.20 3.98
C HIS A 62 -1.68 5.84 3.23
N ASP A 63 -1.61 7.17 3.25
CA ASP A 63 -0.56 7.95 2.57
C ASP A 63 -0.41 7.53 1.10
N VAL A 64 -1.54 7.49 0.40
CA VAL A 64 -1.58 7.13 -1.03
C VAL A 64 -1.17 8.34 -1.83
N GLN A 65 -0.10 8.21 -2.60
CA GLN A 65 0.44 9.27 -3.43
C GLN A 65 0.57 8.78 -4.86
N ALA A 66 0.24 9.66 -5.82
CA ALA A 66 0.53 9.38 -7.22
C ALA A 66 2.03 9.50 -7.45
N VAL A 67 2.61 8.48 -8.09
CA VAL A 67 3.97 8.56 -8.59
C VAL A 67 3.87 9.13 -10.00
N THR A 68 4.18 10.42 -10.13
CA THR A 68 4.41 11.01 -11.45
C THR A 68 5.73 10.46 -11.96
N ASP A 69 5.66 9.49 -12.86
CA ASP A 69 6.82 9.16 -13.67
C ASP A 69 7.14 10.38 -14.54
N ALA A 70 8.37 10.88 -14.45
CA ALA A 70 8.86 12.01 -15.22
C ALA A 70 9.18 11.62 -16.67
N SER A 71 8.32 10.88 -17.35
CA SER A 71 8.39 10.74 -18.80
C SER A 71 7.66 11.91 -19.47
N GLY A 72 8.15 13.13 -19.17
CA GLY A 72 7.93 14.33 -19.97
C GLY A 72 8.87 14.37 -21.18
N THR A 73 9.15 13.24 -21.82
CA THR A 73 10.01 13.22 -23.00
C THR A 73 9.19 13.61 -24.22
N VAL A 74 9.23 14.89 -24.57
CA VAL A 74 9.02 15.33 -25.95
C VAL A 74 10.24 14.87 -26.76
N VAL A 75 10.09 13.78 -27.51
CA VAL A 75 10.97 13.51 -28.65
C VAL A 75 10.50 14.37 -29.83
N ALA A 76 10.84 15.66 -29.80
CA ALA A 76 11.04 16.38 -31.05
C ALA A 76 12.39 15.87 -31.58
N GLY A 77 12.47 15.06 -32.64
CA GLY A 77 11.91 15.40 -33.94
C GLY A 77 12.86 16.39 -34.59
N GLN A 78 13.95 15.85 -35.15
CA GLN A 78 14.77 16.31 -36.28
C GLN A 78 15.06 17.82 -36.45
#